data_AF-A0A817IL32-F1
#
_entry.id   AF-A0A817IL32-F1
#
_cell.length_a   1.000
_cell.length_b   1.000
_cell.length_c   1.000
_cell.angle_alpha   90.00
_cell.angle_beta   90.00
_cell.angle_gamma   90.00
#
_symmetry.space_group_name_H-M   'P 1'
#
loop_
_entity.id
_entity.type
_entity.pdbx_description
1 polymer ?
#
loop_
_entity_poly.entity_id
_entity_poly.type
_entity_poly.pdbx_seq_one_letter_code
_entity_poly.pdbx_strand_id
1 'polypeptide(L)'
;MSLEQRKHELEIEQARYDTLQEQRREDVLIAVQRHEQDKEIARLQRENDRIMAEQKQETEMVLEQQRYDQERARYLDALLLSHIYELGQLVKENNGSLIANPTIHALVCAKTLNIFRQIGPDRSTQLILFLHDARLLKTEENPLDLSGVQLTGIDLSASTIQRPIYKLSLAGARLNNVSFVGCDLSYGDFTRADLSGTNLSRCS
;
A
#
# COMPACT_ATOMS: atom_id res chain seq x y z
N MET A 1 -64.14 -18.06 -73.87
CA MET A 1 -63.65 -18.83 -72.70
C MET A 1 -64.83 -19.52 -72.05
N SER A 2 -64.70 -20.78 -71.64
CA SER A 2 -65.76 -21.50 -70.92
C SER A 2 -65.83 -21.04 -69.45
N LEU A 3 -67.00 -21.20 -68.82
CA LEU A 3 -67.21 -20.86 -67.40
C LEU A 3 -66.25 -21.61 -66.45
N GLU A 4 -65.87 -22.84 -66.82
CA GLU A 4 -64.90 -23.66 -66.06
C GLU A 4 -63.48 -23.09 -66.10
N GLN A 5 -63.03 -22.58 -67.26
CA GLN A 5 -61.71 -21.93 -67.37
C GLN A 5 -61.61 -20.71 -66.46
N ARG A 6 -62.68 -19.91 -66.41
CA ARG A 6 -62.71 -18.69 -65.58
C ARG A 6 -62.75 -19.00 -64.09
N LYS A 7 -63.40 -20.10 -63.68
CA LYS A 7 -63.39 -20.57 -62.29
C LYS A 7 -62.00 -21.08 -61.89
N HIS A 8 -61.34 -21.81 -62.76
CA HIS A 8 -59.98 -22.29 -62.52
C HIS A 8 -58.95 -21.15 -62.45
N GLU A 9 -59.09 -20.12 -63.30
CA GLU A 9 -58.27 -18.90 -63.22
C GLU A 9 -58.45 -18.15 -61.89
N LEU A 10 -59.70 -18.03 -61.40
CA LEU A 10 -59.99 -17.41 -60.11
C LEU A 10 -59.39 -18.21 -58.94
N GLU A 11 -59.46 -19.55 -58.97
CA GLU A 11 -58.85 -20.40 -57.94
C GLU A 11 -57.31 -20.26 -57.91
N ILE A 12 -56.67 -20.13 -59.08
CA ILE A 12 -55.22 -19.86 -59.17
C ILE A 12 -54.87 -18.47 -58.64
N GLU A 13 -55.68 -17.46 -58.95
CA GLU A 13 -55.48 -16.09 -58.46
C GLU A 13 -55.64 -16.02 -56.94
N GLN A 14 -56.65 -16.71 -56.39
CA GLN A 14 -56.88 -16.83 -54.96
C GLN A 14 -55.70 -17.51 -54.25
N ALA A 15 -55.22 -18.64 -54.79
CA ALA A 15 -54.06 -19.35 -54.23
C ALA A 15 -52.77 -18.50 -54.28
N ARG A 16 -52.58 -17.73 -55.36
CA ARG A 16 -51.46 -16.76 -55.46
C ARG A 16 -51.59 -15.65 -54.42
N TYR A 17 -52.79 -15.13 -54.21
CA TYR A 17 -53.06 -14.10 -53.21
C TYR A 17 -52.77 -14.61 -51.79
N ASP A 18 -53.24 -15.81 -51.45
CA ASP A 18 -53.02 -16.43 -50.14
C ASP A 18 -51.53 -16.72 -49.89
N THR A 19 -50.83 -17.26 -50.88
CA THR A 19 -49.37 -17.48 -50.82
C THR A 19 -48.61 -16.18 -50.58
N LEU A 20 -48.99 -15.08 -51.26
CA LEU A 20 -48.38 -13.77 -51.09
C LEU A 20 -48.71 -13.14 -49.72
N GLN A 21 -49.88 -13.43 -49.14
CA GLN A 21 -50.22 -13.01 -47.78
C GLN A 21 -49.41 -13.77 -46.73
N GLU A 22 -49.20 -15.07 -46.94
CA GLU A 22 -48.40 -15.92 -46.05
C GLU A 22 -46.92 -15.53 -46.07
N GLN A 23 -46.34 -15.33 -47.26
CA GLN A 23 -44.97 -14.79 -47.42
C GLN A 23 -44.81 -13.43 -46.72
N ARG A 24 -45.76 -12.52 -46.88
CA ARG A 24 -45.72 -11.22 -46.19
C ARG A 24 -45.78 -11.36 -44.66
N ARG A 25 -46.52 -12.34 -44.14
CA ARG A 25 -46.56 -12.61 -42.69
C ARG A 25 -45.23 -13.15 -42.19
N GLU A 26 -44.60 -14.07 -42.93
CA GLU A 26 -43.27 -14.59 -42.60
C GLU A 26 -42.21 -13.49 -42.63
N ASP A 27 -42.20 -12.65 -43.66
CA ASP A 27 -41.26 -11.52 -43.77
C ASP A 27 -41.37 -10.55 -42.59
N VAL A 28 -42.61 -10.24 -42.17
CA VAL A 28 -42.87 -9.39 -41.00
C VAL A 28 -42.35 -10.07 -39.72
N LEU A 29 -42.58 -11.38 -39.55
CA LEU A 29 -42.12 -12.12 -38.37
C LEU A 29 -40.58 -12.12 -38.30
N ILE A 30 -39.90 -12.37 -39.42
CA ILE A 30 -38.44 -12.32 -39.52
C ILE A 30 -37.91 -10.92 -39.19
N ALA A 31 -38.56 -9.88 -39.69
CA ALA A 31 -38.18 -8.49 -39.40
C ALA A 31 -38.33 -8.15 -37.91
N VAL A 32 -39.42 -8.60 -37.27
CA VAL A 32 -39.64 -8.42 -35.82
C VAL A 32 -38.56 -9.15 -35.02
N GLN A 33 -38.29 -10.42 -35.35
CA GLN A 33 -37.25 -11.20 -34.66
C GLN A 33 -35.85 -10.57 -34.80
N ARG A 34 -35.50 -10.08 -36.00
CA ARG A 34 -34.23 -9.37 -36.21
C ARG A 34 -34.16 -8.10 -35.37
N HIS A 35 -35.23 -7.31 -35.34
CA HIS A 35 -35.29 -6.10 -34.52
C HIS A 35 -35.17 -6.38 -33.02
N GLU A 36 -35.79 -7.47 -32.53
CA GLU A 36 -35.63 -7.91 -31.15
C GLU A 36 -34.21 -8.38 -30.86
N GLN A 37 -33.59 -9.14 -31.77
CA GLN A 37 -32.17 -9.53 -31.66
C GLN A 37 -31.24 -8.32 -31.65
N ASP A 38 -31.43 -7.36 -32.55
CA ASP A 38 -30.62 -6.14 -32.62
C ASP A 38 -30.74 -5.30 -31.34
N LYS A 39 -31.95 -5.23 -30.76
CA LYS A 39 -32.17 -4.58 -29.46
C LYS A 39 -31.43 -5.28 -28.33
N GLU A 40 -31.45 -6.61 -28.30
CA GLU A 40 -30.77 -7.38 -27.25
C GLU A 40 -29.24 -7.26 -27.40
N ILE A 41 -28.72 -7.31 -28.62
CA ILE A 41 -27.29 -7.05 -28.91
C ILE A 41 -26.89 -5.65 -28.42
N ALA A 42 -27.67 -4.62 -28.76
CA ALA A 42 -27.40 -3.25 -28.32
C ALA A 42 -27.48 -3.11 -26.79
N ARG A 43 -28.37 -3.85 -26.13
CA ARG A 43 -28.47 -3.89 -24.66
C ARG A 43 -27.22 -4.51 -24.04
N LEU A 44 -26.82 -5.69 -24.51
CA LEU A 44 -25.63 -6.40 -24.03
C LEU A 44 -24.35 -5.58 -24.27
N GLN A 45 -24.25 -4.89 -25.41
CA GLN A 45 -23.13 -3.99 -25.70
C GLN A 45 -23.05 -2.84 -24.69
N ARG A 46 -24.17 -2.16 -24.40
CA ARG A 46 -24.19 -1.08 -23.39
C ARG A 46 -23.84 -1.59 -22.00
N GLU A 47 -24.30 -2.79 -21.65
CA GLU A 47 -23.99 -3.40 -20.36
C GLU A 47 -22.52 -3.77 -20.26
N ASN A 48 -21.94 -4.34 -21.31
CA ASN A 48 -20.49 -4.59 -21.39
C ASN A 48 -19.69 -3.29 -21.30
N ASP A 49 -20.05 -2.25 -22.06
CA ASP A 49 -19.36 -0.96 -22.03
C ASP A 49 -19.40 -0.34 -20.63
N ARG A 50 -20.55 -0.46 -19.95
CA ARG A 50 -20.71 0.00 -18.57
C ARG A 50 -19.80 -0.77 -17.61
N ILE A 51 -19.79 -2.10 -17.68
CA ILE A 51 -18.93 -2.95 -16.83
C ILE A 51 -17.45 -2.62 -17.07
N MET A 52 -17.05 -2.47 -18.34
CA MET A 52 -15.68 -2.10 -18.70
C MET A 52 -15.30 -0.72 -18.16
N ALA A 53 -16.22 0.25 -18.20
CA ALA A 53 -16.00 1.57 -17.63
C ALA A 53 -15.86 1.52 -16.09
N GLU A 54 -16.73 0.76 -15.41
CA GLU A 54 -16.67 0.57 -13.95
C GLU A 54 -15.36 -0.10 -13.53
N GLN A 55 -14.96 -1.19 -14.19
CA GLN A 55 -13.68 -1.88 -13.94
C GLN A 55 -12.47 -0.99 -14.20
N LYS A 56 -12.51 -0.19 -15.28
CA LYS A 56 -11.45 0.75 -15.59
C LYS A 56 -11.30 1.80 -14.48
N GLN A 57 -12.41 2.36 -14.00
CA GLN A 57 -12.41 3.34 -12.93
C GLN A 57 -11.88 2.75 -11.61
N GLU A 58 -12.30 1.53 -11.25
CA GLU A 58 -11.80 0.83 -10.07
C GLU A 58 -10.29 0.59 -10.16
N THR A 59 -9.83 0.13 -11.32
CA THR A 59 -8.40 -0.10 -11.58
C THR A 59 -7.60 1.21 -11.49
N GLU A 60 -8.12 2.31 -12.03
CA GLU A 60 -7.49 3.63 -11.96
C GLU A 60 -7.37 4.13 -10.52
N MET A 61 -8.43 3.98 -9.71
CA MET A 61 -8.40 4.34 -8.27
C MET A 61 -7.36 3.52 -7.50
N VAL A 62 -7.28 2.21 -7.74
CA VAL A 62 -6.29 1.34 -7.08
C VAL A 62 -4.87 1.75 -7.49
N LEU A 63 -4.63 2.03 -8.77
CA LEU A 63 -3.33 2.47 -9.26
C LEU A 63 -2.93 3.84 -8.69
N GLU A 64 -3.88 4.76 -8.55
CA GLU A 64 -3.64 6.08 -7.94
C GLU A 64 -3.28 5.96 -6.46
N GLN A 65 -4.02 5.14 -5.71
CA GLN A 65 -3.71 4.87 -4.31
C GLN A 65 -2.33 4.22 -4.15
N GLN A 66 -2.00 3.24 -4.99
CA GLN A 66 -0.67 2.61 -4.99
C GLN A 66 0.44 3.61 -5.30
N ARG A 67 0.22 4.54 -6.24
CA ARG A 67 1.18 5.60 -6.55
C ARG A 67 1.39 6.53 -5.37
N TYR A 68 0.31 6.94 -4.71
CA TYR A 68 0.39 7.78 -3.51
C TYR A 68 1.18 7.09 -2.39
N ASP A 69 0.90 5.81 -2.12
CA ASP A 69 1.61 5.05 -1.09
C ASP A 69 3.09 4.85 -1.43
N GLN A 70 3.41 4.60 -2.71
CA GLN A 70 4.80 4.52 -3.19
C GLN A 70 5.53 5.86 -3.07
N GLU A 71 4.89 6.98 -3.42
CA GLU A 71 5.47 8.31 -3.33
C GLU A 71 5.70 8.70 -1.87
N ARG A 72 4.74 8.41 -0.98
CA ARG A 72 4.90 8.58 0.46
C ARG A 72 6.05 7.73 1.01
N ALA A 73 6.17 6.48 0.59
CA ALA A 73 7.29 5.62 1.00
C ALA A 73 8.64 6.22 0.57
N ARG A 74 8.76 6.65 -0.69
CA ARG A 74 9.98 7.33 -1.21
C ARG A 74 10.31 8.60 -0.45
N TYR A 75 9.30 9.39 -0.11
CA TYR A 75 9.49 10.60 0.70
C TYR A 75 10.05 10.27 2.09
N LEU A 76 9.50 9.26 2.76
CA LEU A 76 9.97 8.84 4.08
C LEU A 76 11.38 8.24 4.03
N ASP A 77 11.72 7.50 2.95
CA ASP A 77 13.08 7.01 2.72
C ASP A 77 14.08 8.17 2.52
N ALA A 78 13.70 9.17 1.72
CA ALA A 78 14.51 10.36 1.52
C ALA A 78 14.70 11.17 2.81
N LEU A 79 13.65 11.29 3.63
CA LEU A 79 13.71 11.95 4.93
C LEU A 79 14.68 11.24 5.89
N LEU A 80 14.62 9.91 5.95
CA LEU A 80 15.56 9.11 6.75
C LEU A 80 17.00 9.29 6.26
N LEU A 81 17.24 9.16 4.96
CA LEU A 81 18.58 9.29 4.39
C LEU A 81 19.15 10.70 4.59
N SER A 82 18.32 11.73 4.46
CA SER A 82 18.70 13.11 4.73
C SER A 82 19.11 13.30 6.20
N HIS A 83 18.35 12.72 7.14
CA HIS A 83 18.68 12.80 8.56
C HIS A 83 19.99 12.06 8.88
N ILE A 84 20.18 10.86 8.35
CA ILE A 84 21.43 10.08 8.50
C ILE A 84 22.62 10.87 7.94
N TYR A 85 22.46 11.50 6.77
CA TYR A 85 23.49 12.33 6.17
C TYR A 85 23.83 13.54 7.06
N GLU A 86 22.82 14.24 7.58
CA GLU A 86 23.01 15.36 8.51
C GLU A 86 23.79 14.93 9.75
N LEU A 87 23.40 13.82 10.38
CA LEU A 87 24.11 13.26 11.53
C LEU A 87 25.58 12.96 11.18
N GLY A 88 25.84 12.36 10.02
CA GLY A 88 27.19 12.08 9.56
C GLY A 88 28.05 13.34 9.38
N GLN A 89 27.50 14.41 8.82
CA GLN A 89 28.21 15.69 8.70
C GLN A 89 28.49 16.30 10.07
N LEU A 90 27.50 16.33 10.97
CA LEU A 90 27.67 16.88 12.31
C LEU A 90 28.72 16.10 13.11
N VAL A 91 28.73 14.77 13.01
CA VAL A 91 29.77 13.93 13.65
C VAL A 91 31.15 14.30 13.09
N LYS A 92 31.28 14.44 11.76
CA LYS A 92 32.54 14.81 11.10
C LYS A 92 33.03 16.20 11.51
N GLU A 93 32.14 17.18 11.55
CA GLU A 93 32.47 18.57 11.91
C GLU A 93 32.84 18.73 13.38
N ASN A 94 32.35 17.84 14.26
CA ASN A 94 32.57 17.90 15.71
C ASN A 94 33.55 16.81 16.21
N ASN A 95 34.56 16.46 15.40
CA ASN A 95 35.63 15.51 15.78
C ASN A 95 35.13 14.15 16.28
N GLY A 96 34.04 13.64 15.69
CA GLY A 96 33.44 12.38 16.09
C GLY A 96 32.50 12.46 17.29
N SER A 97 32.27 13.66 17.84
CA SER A 97 31.52 13.86 19.08
C SER A 97 30.34 14.81 18.90
N LEU A 98 29.12 14.30 19.09
CA LEU A 98 27.91 15.14 19.14
C LEU A 98 27.64 15.72 20.53
N ILE A 99 28.45 15.36 21.53
CA ILE A 99 28.26 15.72 22.94
C ILE A 99 29.10 16.93 23.37
N ALA A 100 30.17 17.23 22.63
CA ALA A 100 31.10 18.31 22.99
C ALA A 100 30.43 19.71 22.97
N ASN A 101 29.38 19.87 22.18
CA ASN A 101 28.61 21.11 22.09
C ASN A 101 27.16 20.85 22.56
N PRO A 102 26.75 21.39 23.73
CA PRO A 102 25.42 21.16 24.30
C PRO A 102 24.26 21.59 23.39
N THR A 103 24.45 22.66 22.61
CA THR A 103 23.43 23.17 21.68
C THR A 103 23.24 22.22 20.49
N ILE A 104 24.35 21.73 19.92
CA ILE A 104 24.31 20.75 18.83
C ILE A 104 23.70 19.45 19.34
N HIS A 105 24.11 18.99 20.51
CA HIS A 105 23.55 17.80 21.15
C HIS A 105 22.02 17.89 21.30
N ALA A 106 21.51 19.00 21.86
CA ALA A 106 20.08 19.21 22.03
C ALA A 106 19.32 19.26 20.70
N LEU A 107 19.89 19.91 19.68
CA LEU A 107 19.32 19.99 18.34
C LEU A 107 19.21 18.59 17.69
N VAL A 108 20.29 17.81 17.75
CA VAL A 108 20.36 16.45 17.20
C VAL A 108 19.35 15.54 17.91
N CYS A 109 19.24 15.63 19.24
CA CYS A 109 18.22 14.90 20.01
C CYS A 109 16.80 15.27 19.55
N ALA A 110 16.49 16.58 19.50
CA ALA A 110 15.18 17.05 19.12
C ALA A 110 14.79 16.63 17.68
N LYS A 111 15.72 16.76 16.73
CA LYS A 111 15.51 16.33 15.34
C LYS A 111 15.31 14.83 15.25
N THR A 112 16.17 14.04 15.89
CA THR A 112 16.10 12.58 15.84
C THR A 112 14.80 12.05 16.44
N LEU A 113 14.37 12.58 17.59
CA LEU A 113 13.08 12.23 18.19
C LEU A 113 11.90 12.64 17.31
N ASN A 114 11.99 13.76 16.59
CA ASN A 114 10.96 14.18 15.65
C ASN A 114 10.89 13.26 14.42
N ILE A 115 12.03 12.75 13.95
CA ILE A 115 12.10 11.81 12.83
C ILE A 115 11.42 10.49 13.18
N PHE A 116 11.65 9.94 14.38
CA PHE A 116 10.98 8.71 14.85
C PHE A 116 9.45 8.77 14.78
N ARG A 117 8.86 9.96 14.98
CA ARG A 117 7.39 10.15 14.89
C ARG A 117 6.85 10.11 13.46
N GLN A 118 7.72 10.24 12.45
CA GLN A 118 7.33 10.38 11.04
C GLN A 118 7.57 9.12 10.22
N ILE A 119 8.65 8.39 10.49
CA ILE A 119 9.19 7.40 9.55
C ILE A 119 8.58 5.98 9.69
N GLY A 120 7.79 5.73 10.73
CA GLY A 120 7.16 4.42 10.96
C GLY A 120 8.16 3.34 11.43
N PRO A 121 7.69 2.10 11.66
CA PRO A 121 8.46 1.09 12.39
C PRO A 121 9.71 0.61 11.65
N ASP A 122 9.60 0.23 10.37
CA ASP A 122 10.72 -0.34 9.60
C ASP A 122 11.90 0.64 9.47
N ARG A 123 11.60 1.92 9.20
CA ARG A 123 12.62 2.97 9.11
C ARG A 123 13.16 3.36 10.48
N SER A 124 12.35 3.26 11.52
CA SER A 124 12.80 3.44 12.89
C SER A 124 13.79 2.34 13.30
N THR A 125 13.57 1.09 12.88
CA THR A 125 14.59 0.02 12.99
C THR A 125 15.89 0.48 12.33
N GLN A 126 15.84 0.91 11.06
CA GLN A 126 17.03 1.34 10.33
C GLN A 126 17.78 2.48 11.03
N LEU A 127 17.04 3.47 11.55
CA LEU A 127 17.64 4.60 12.27
C LEU A 127 18.27 4.16 13.59
N ILE A 128 17.62 3.30 14.38
CA ILE A 128 18.18 2.76 15.63
C ILE A 128 19.48 2.00 15.33
N LEU A 129 19.49 1.18 14.29
CA LEU A 129 20.68 0.43 13.89
C LEU A 129 21.82 1.33 13.43
N PHE A 130 21.51 2.35 12.63
CA PHE A 130 22.50 3.35 12.25
C PHE A 130 23.11 4.05 13.48
N LEU A 131 22.26 4.53 14.40
CA LEU A 131 22.72 5.22 15.60
C LEU A 131 23.55 4.31 16.50
N HIS A 132 23.18 3.03 16.62
CA HIS A 132 23.93 2.03 17.35
C HIS A 132 25.33 1.79 16.73
N ASP A 133 25.37 1.52 15.42
CA ASP A 133 26.61 1.19 14.71
C ASP A 133 27.57 2.38 14.62
N ALA A 134 27.01 3.59 14.52
CA ALA A 134 27.77 4.84 14.60
C ALA A 134 28.22 5.17 16.04
N ARG A 135 27.88 4.34 17.03
CA ARG A 135 28.16 4.55 18.47
C ARG A 135 27.60 5.88 18.99
N LEU A 136 26.47 6.29 18.43
CA LEU A 136 25.72 7.49 18.78
C LEU A 136 24.64 7.22 19.82
N LEU A 137 24.43 5.97 20.25
CA LEU A 137 23.52 5.61 21.34
C LEU A 137 24.26 5.47 22.67
N LYS A 138 23.59 5.90 23.73
CA LYS A 138 24.13 6.13 25.08
C LYS A 138 24.98 4.97 25.63
N THR A 139 26.26 5.23 25.88
CA THR A 139 27.10 4.46 26.81
C THR A 139 27.84 5.44 27.71
N GLU A 140 27.43 5.53 28.97
CA GLU A 140 28.02 6.26 30.13
C GLU A 140 28.37 7.77 30.00
N GLU A 141 28.71 8.32 28.83
CA GLU A 141 29.01 9.73 28.56
C GLU A 141 28.08 10.30 27.45
N ASN A 142 26.78 10.06 27.61
CA ASN A 142 25.62 10.56 26.85
C ASN A 142 25.72 10.80 25.32
N PRO A 143 26.11 9.82 24.49
CA PRO A 143 25.57 9.73 23.14
C PRO A 143 24.02 9.68 23.18
N LEU A 144 23.38 10.22 22.14
CA LEU A 144 21.93 10.44 21.96
C LEU A 144 20.99 9.57 22.84
N ASP A 145 20.20 10.23 23.70
CA ASP A 145 19.26 9.59 24.61
C ASP A 145 17.91 9.34 23.91
N LEU A 146 17.52 8.06 23.78
CA LEU A 146 16.23 7.65 23.23
C LEU A 146 15.16 7.44 24.31
N SER A 147 15.40 7.86 25.55
CA SER A 147 14.41 7.69 26.63
C SER A 147 13.06 8.36 26.28
N GLY A 148 11.96 7.65 26.54
CA GLY A 148 10.61 8.13 26.26
C GLY A 148 10.18 8.09 24.79
N VAL A 149 11.01 7.55 23.88
CA VAL A 149 10.65 7.41 22.46
C VAL A 149 9.45 6.46 22.27
N GLN A 150 8.67 6.67 21.21
CA GLN A 150 7.59 5.75 20.82
C GLN A 150 8.08 4.85 19.69
N LEU A 151 8.18 3.55 19.95
CA LEU A 151 8.73 2.54 19.05
C LEU A 151 7.76 1.36 18.89
N THR A 152 6.47 1.64 18.79
CA THR A 152 5.44 0.61 18.66
C THR A 152 5.60 -0.21 17.37
N GLY A 153 5.57 -1.53 17.50
CA GLY A 153 5.56 -2.47 16.35
C GLY A 153 6.88 -2.61 15.59
N ILE A 154 7.99 -2.15 16.17
CA ILE A 154 9.32 -2.26 15.56
C ILE A 154 9.85 -3.70 15.69
N ASP A 155 10.51 -4.20 14.65
CA ASP A 155 11.29 -5.43 14.71
C ASP A 155 12.79 -5.11 14.90
N LEU A 156 13.30 -5.43 16.08
CA LEU A 156 14.69 -5.41 16.48
C LEU A 156 15.15 -6.83 16.83
N SER A 157 14.72 -7.87 16.12
CA SER A 157 15.19 -9.24 16.33
C SER A 157 16.62 -9.46 15.82
N ALA A 158 17.35 -10.43 16.38
CA ALA A 158 18.71 -10.77 15.95
C ALA A 158 18.79 -11.30 14.51
N SER A 159 17.69 -11.77 13.92
CA SER A 159 17.64 -12.03 12.47
C SER A 159 17.74 -10.75 11.64
N THR A 160 17.20 -9.66 12.17
CA THR A 160 17.24 -8.33 11.56
C THR A 160 18.55 -7.61 11.89
N ILE A 161 19.23 -8.01 12.96
CA ILE A 161 20.41 -7.31 13.49
C ILE A 161 21.64 -8.20 13.43
N GLN A 162 22.65 -7.79 12.65
CA GLN A 162 23.88 -8.56 12.50
C GLN A 162 24.87 -8.44 13.69
N ARG A 163 24.55 -7.62 14.71
CA ARG A 163 25.43 -7.31 15.87
C ARG A 163 24.64 -7.17 17.19
N PRO A 164 25.25 -7.45 18.35
CA PRO A 164 24.63 -7.20 19.66
C PRO A 164 24.21 -5.73 19.82
N ILE A 165 23.02 -5.46 20.38
CA ILE A 165 22.59 -4.11 20.81
C ILE A 165 22.87 -3.98 22.31
N TYR A 166 24.14 -3.96 22.67
CA TYR A 166 24.56 -3.84 24.07
C TYR A 166 24.44 -2.38 24.54
N LYS A 167 24.09 -2.18 25.82
CA LYS A 167 23.99 -0.85 26.46
C LYS A 167 23.00 0.14 25.82
N LEU A 168 21.95 -0.32 25.15
CA LEU A 168 20.90 0.59 24.64
C LEU A 168 20.02 1.13 25.77
N SER A 169 19.87 2.47 25.84
CA SER A 169 18.92 3.13 26.75
C SER A 169 17.60 3.42 26.03
N LEU A 170 16.54 2.73 26.46
CA LEU A 170 15.14 2.92 26.08
C LEU A 170 14.25 3.18 27.32
N ALA A 171 14.83 3.80 28.35
CA ALA A 171 14.09 4.10 29.59
C ALA A 171 12.83 4.91 29.30
N GLY A 172 11.69 4.51 29.86
CA GLY A 172 10.41 5.17 29.64
C GLY A 172 9.84 5.06 28.22
N ALA A 173 10.50 4.33 27.30
CA ALA A 173 10.02 4.17 25.93
C ALA A 173 8.73 3.35 25.86
N ARG A 174 7.92 3.59 24.83
CA ARG A 174 6.77 2.74 24.48
C ARG A 174 7.22 1.70 23.46
N LEU A 175 7.37 0.45 23.91
CA LEU A 175 7.90 -0.69 23.14
C LEU A 175 6.81 -1.73 22.85
N ASN A 176 5.55 -1.28 22.75
CA ASN A 176 4.42 -2.17 22.53
C ASN A 176 4.59 -2.96 21.23
N ASN A 177 4.38 -4.27 21.27
CA ASN A 177 4.51 -5.16 20.12
C ASN A 177 5.89 -5.12 19.42
N VAL A 178 6.96 -4.79 20.15
CA VAL A 178 8.33 -4.84 19.62
C VAL A 178 8.86 -6.28 19.65
N SER A 179 9.67 -6.67 18.66
CA SER A 179 10.38 -7.94 18.68
C SER A 179 11.86 -7.71 18.99
N PHE A 180 12.39 -8.34 20.04
CA PHE A 180 13.83 -8.41 20.33
C PHE A 180 14.38 -9.83 20.17
N VAL A 181 13.67 -10.72 19.46
CA VAL A 181 13.97 -12.17 19.47
C VAL A 181 15.44 -12.46 19.16
N GLY A 182 16.12 -13.15 20.07
CA GLY A 182 17.52 -13.54 19.90
C GLY A 182 18.56 -12.45 20.19
N CYS A 183 18.15 -11.24 20.60
CA CYS A 183 19.07 -10.14 20.84
C CYS A 183 19.80 -10.24 22.16
N ASP A 184 21.05 -9.79 22.16
CA ASP A 184 21.76 -9.47 23.39
C ASP A 184 21.39 -8.07 23.84
N LEU A 185 20.60 -8.00 24.91
CA LEU A 185 20.13 -6.79 25.58
C LEU A 185 20.91 -6.54 26.89
N SER A 186 22.02 -7.26 27.10
CA SER A 186 22.87 -7.09 28.28
C SER A 186 23.22 -5.61 28.48
N TYR A 187 23.07 -5.15 29.72
CA TYR A 187 23.32 -3.77 30.14
C TYR A 187 22.40 -2.71 29.50
N GLY A 188 21.32 -3.10 28.81
CA GLY A 188 20.30 -2.18 28.32
C GLY A 188 19.49 -1.56 29.47
N ASP A 189 19.12 -0.29 29.34
CA ASP A 189 18.24 0.39 30.28
C ASP A 189 16.81 0.45 29.72
N PHE A 190 15.93 -0.36 30.29
CA PHE A 190 14.49 -0.39 30.00
C PHE A 190 13.65 0.11 31.17
N THR A 191 14.25 0.86 32.10
CA THR A 191 13.59 1.36 33.30
C THR A 191 12.32 2.13 32.93
N ARG A 192 11.18 1.71 33.47
CA ARG A 192 9.84 2.32 33.20
C ARG A 192 9.37 2.22 31.73
N ALA A 193 10.01 1.41 30.89
CA ALA A 193 9.50 1.18 29.53
C ALA A 193 8.20 0.36 29.55
N ASP A 194 7.30 0.64 28.61
CA ASP A 194 6.12 -0.19 28.37
C ASP A 194 6.46 -1.30 27.38
N LEU A 195 6.60 -2.52 27.89
CA LEU A 195 6.94 -3.73 27.13
C LEU A 195 5.71 -4.59 26.80
N SER A 196 4.50 -4.03 26.82
CA SER A 196 3.28 -4.80 26.58
C SER A 196 3.27 -5.40 25.18
N GLY A 197 3.18 -6.73 25.08
CA GLY A 197 3.22 -7.44 23.79
C GLY A 197 4.61 -7.56 23.16
N THR A 198 5.67 -7.11 23.85
CA THR A 198 7.05 -7.27 23.37
C THR A 198 7.46 -8.75 23.36
N ASN A 199 8.08 -9.21 22.28
CA ASN A 199 8.65 -10.55 22.18
C ASN A 199 10.14 -10.55 22.57
N LEU A 200 10.44 -11.07 23.76
CA LEU A 200 11.81 -11.20 24.31
C LEU A 200 12.36 -12.63 24.19
N SER A 201 11.76 -13.47 23.35
CA SER A 201 12.16 -14.88 23.24
C SER A 201 13.62 -15.00 22.82
N ARG A 202 14.40 -15.81 23.55
CA ARG A 202 15.82 -16.07 23.27
C ARG A 202 16.73 -14.83 23.37
N CYS A 203 16.29 -13.75 24.01
CA CYS A 203 17.19 -12.66 24.39
C CYS A 203 18.20 -13.11 25.46
N SER A 204 19.37 -12.47 25.49
CA SER A 204 20.32 -12.51 26.60
C SER A 204 20.38 -11.20 27.36
#